data_AF-A0A4R7W2C7-F1
#
_entry.id   AF-A0A4R7W2C7-F1
#
_cell.length_a   1.000
_cell.length_b   1.000
_cell.length_c   1.000
_cell.angle_alpha   90.00
_cell.angle_beta   90.00
_cell.angle_gamma   90.00
#
_symmetry.space_group_name_H-M   'P 1'
#
loop_
_entity.id
_entity.type
_entity.pdbx_description
1 polymer ?
#
loop_
_entity_poly.entity_id
_entity_poly.type
_entity_poly.pdbx_seq_one_letter_code
_entity_poly.pdbx_strand_id
1 'polypeptide(L)' 'MSEMSYVVVTNAEEQYSIWPAHREPPQGWTARTAAGDKESCLTHIREHWVDMRPRSLRG' A
#
# COMPACT_ATOMS: atom_id res chain seq x y z
N MET A 1 -15.87 -15.40 8.26
CA MET A 1 -14.61 -14.71 7.94
C MET A 1 -15.00 -13.36 7.36
N SER A 2 -14.47 -12.25 7.85
CA SER A 2 -14.89 -10.94 7.36
C SER A 2 -14.24 -10.68 6.00
N GLU A 3 -15.04 -10.64 4.93
CA GLU A 3 -14.64 -10.27 3.57
C GLU A 3 -14.38 -8.75 3.47
N MET A 4 -13.40 -8.26 4.22
CA MET A 4 -12.96 -6.88 4.09
C MET A 4 -12.00 -6.77 2.92
N SER A 5 -12.34 -5.94 1.94
CA SER A 5 -11.46 -5.60 0.84
C SER A 5 -10.48 -4.49 1.26
N TYR A 6 -9.25 -4.61 0.76
CA TYR A 6 -8.15 -3.70 1.00
C TYR A 6 -7.59 -3.17 -0.32
N VAL A 7 -6.98 -2.00 -0.27
CA VAL A 7 -6.18 -1.42 -1.35
C VAL A 7 -4.79 -1.14 -0.84
N VAL A 8 -3.80 -1.20 -1.71
CA VAL A 8 -2.46 -0.70 -1.40
C VAL A 8 -2.46 0.80 -1.60
N VAL A 9 -2.01 1.53 -0.58
CA VAL A 9 -1.85 2.99 -0.60
C VAL A 9 -0.38 3.35 -0.51
N THR A 10 -0.01 4.43 -1.19
CA THR A 10 1.33 5.02 -1.12
C THR A 10 1.27 6.49 -0.75
N ASN A 11 2.25 6.96 0.01
CA ASN A 11 2.43 8.38 0.29
C ASN A 11 3.52 9.01 -0.60
N ALA A 12 3.76 10.31 -0.40
CA ALA A 12 4.77 11.08 -1.14
C ALA A 12 6.22 10.59 -0.87
N GLU A 13 6.47 9.88 0.23
CA GLU A 13 7.77 9.31 0.58
C GLU A 13 7.95 7.88 0.03
N GLU A 14 7.07 7.44 -0.89
CA GLU A 14 7.09 6.09 -1.48
C GLU A 14 6.96 4.96 -0.45
N GLN A 15 6.33 5.25 0.70
CA GLN A 15 6.00 4.23 1.69
C GLN A 15 4.70 3.53 1.29
N TYR A 16 4.67 2.22 1.45
CA TYR A 16 3.53 1.39 1.13
C TYR A 16 2.77 0.97 2.40
N SER A 17 1.45 0.97 2.33
CA SER A 17 0.58 0.44 3.38
C SER A 17 -0.67 -0.18 2.76
N ILE A 18 -1.41 -0.96 3.54
CA ILE A 18 -2.75 -1.44 3.17
C ILE A 18 -3.80 -0.60 3.85
N TRP A 19 -4.87 -0.27 3.14
CA TRP A 19 -5.99 0.52 3.65
C TRP A 19 -7.33 -0.18 3.33
N PRO A 20 -8.34 -0.12 4.20
CA PRO A 20 -9.65 -0.69 3.90
C PRO A 20 -10.29 0.03 2.71
N ALA A 21 -10.71 -0.71 1.69
CA ALA A 21 -11.22 -0.15 0.43
C ALA A 21 -12.56 0.60 0.60
N HIS A 22 -13.29 0.32 1.68
CA HIS A 22 -14.54 1.01 2.02
C HIS A 22 -14.33 2.38 2.68
N ARG A 23 -13.08 2.78 2.93
CA ARG A 23 -12.72 4.06 3.54
C ARG A 23 -11.88 4.88 2.58
N GLU A 24 -12.13 6.19 2.58
CA GLU A 24 -11.26 7.12 1.87
C GLU A 24 -9.88 7.15 2.55
N PRO A 25 -8.77 7.14 1.78
CA PRO A 25 -7.43 7.28 2.34
C PRO A 25 -7.25 8.64 3.02
N PRO A 26 -6.45 8.72 4.11
CA PRO A 26 -6.10 10.00 4.70
C PRO A 26 -5.35 10.90 3.70
N GLN A 27 -5.40 12.21 3.93
CA GLN A 27 -4.72 13.19 3.08
C GLN A 27 -3.23 12.85 2.91
N GLY A 28 -2.76 12.89 1.65
CA GLY A 28 -1.38 12.55 1.31
C GLY A 28 -1.14 11.07 1.01
N TRP A 29 -2.16 10.21 1.14
CA TRP A 29 -2.12 8.82 0.71
C TRP A 29 -2.96 8.61 -0.55
N THR A 30 -2.44 7.82 -1.50
CA THR A 30 -3.12 7.53 -2.77
C THR A 30 -3.19 6.03 -2.99
N ALA A 31 -4.37 5.51 -3.35
CA ALA A 31 -4.54 4.11 -3.71
C ALA A 31 -3.85 3.78 -5.05
N ARG A 32 -3.06 2.70 -5.07
CA ARG A 32 -2.30 2.21 -6.22
C ARG A 32 -2.90 0.97 -6.87
N THR A 33 -3.68 0.19 -6.12
CA THR A 33 -4.27 -1.08 -6.58
C THR A 33 -5.79 -1.06 -6.49
N ALA A 34 -6.43 -1.95 -7.25
CA ALA A 34 -7.84 -2.26 -7.06
C ALA A 34 -8.08 -2.93 -5.69
N ALA A 35 -9.33 -2.87 -5.23
CA ALA A 35 -9.75 -3.50 -3.99
C ALA A 35 -9.63 -5.03 -4.12
N GLY A 36 -8.89 -5.66 -3.20
CA GLY A 36 -8.66 -7.10 -3.17
C GLY A 36 -8.60 -7.63 -1.75
N ASP A 37 -8.25 -8.91 -1.61
CA ASP A 37 -8.00 -9.46 -0.28
C ASP A 37 -6.70 -8.90 0.34
N LYS A 38 -6.58 -9.09 1.64
CA LYS A 38 -5.41 -8.61 2.40
C LYS A 38 -4.12 -9.25 1.91
N GLU A 39 -4.15 -10.53 1.53
CA GLU A 39 -2.97 -11.30 1.17
C GLU A 39 -2.37 -10.83 -0.15
N SER A 40 -3.21 -10.62 -1.17
CA SER A 40 -2.83 -10.05 -2.47
C SER A 40 -2.23 -8.65 -2.31
N CYS A 41 -2.82 -7.81 -1.46
CA CYS A 41 -2.27 -6.48 -1.16
C CYS A 41 -0.88 -6.57 -0.52
N LEU A 42 -0.69 -7.48 0.44
CA LEU A 42 0.60 -7.67 1.10
C LEU A 42 1.65 -8.26 0.15
N THR A 43 1.27 -9.18 -0.74
CA THR A 43 2.16 -9.71 -1.77
C THR A 43 2.60 -8.62 -2.74
N HIS A 44 1.68 -7.77 -3.20
CA HIS A 44 2.02 -6.62 -4.03
C HIS A 44 3.03 -5.69 -3.33
N ILE A 45 2.82 -5.39 -2.04
CA ILE A 45 3.79 -4.58 -1.27
C ILE A 45 5.16 -5.27 -1.21
N ARG A 46 5.22 -6.58 -0.97
CA ARG A 46 6.50 -7.32 -0.92
C ARG A 46 7.23 -7.30 -2.27
N GLU A 47 6.49 -7.43 -3.37
CA GLU A 47 7.06 -7.47 -4.74
C GLU A 47 7.48 -6.09 -5.23
N HIS A 48 6.79 -5.02 -4.84
CA HIS A 48 7.06 -3.66 -5.31
C HIS A 48 7.94 -2.85 -4.35
N TRP A 49 7.92 -3.14 -3.04
CA TRP A 49 8.76 -2.49 -2.04
C TRP A 49 10.11 -3.21 -1.87
N VAL A 50 10.80 -3.42 -2.99
CA VAL A 50 12.05 -4.21 -3.08
C VAL A 50 13.23 -3.51 -2.41
N ASP A 51 13.21 -2.18 -2.35
CA ASP A 51 14.27 -1.39 -1.72
C ASP A 51 13.66 -0.50 -0.64
N MET A 52 13.61 -1.05 0.58
CA MET A 52 13.09 -0.39 1.79
C MET A 52 14.01 0.70 2.33
N ARG A 53 15.15 0.98 1.68
CA ARG A 53 15.98 2.14 2.03
C ARG A 53 15.22 3.41 1.64
N PRO A 54 15.07 4.38 2.56
CA PRO A 54 14.59 5.71 2.23
C PRO A 54 15.32 6.24 1.01
N ARG A 55 14.60 6.89 0.10
CA ARG A 55 15.15 7.46 -1.15
C ARG A 55 16.41 8.33 -0.90
N SER A 56 16.52 8.93 0.28
CA SER A 56 17.67 9.73 0.74
C SER A 56 18.97 8.95 1.01
N LEU A 57 18.93 7.61 1.06
CA LEU A 57 20.09 6.75 1.36
C LEU A 57 20.59 5.95 0.13
N ARG A 58 20.06 6.25 -1.07
CA ARG A 58 20.56 5.69 -2.33
C ARG A 58 21.73 6.56 -2.84
N GLY A 59 22.83 6.54 -2.08
CA GLY A 59 24.14 7.06 -2.49
C GLY A 59 25.01 5.97 -3.07
#